data_AF-A0A942B4G5-F1
#
_entry.id   AF-A0A942B4G5-F1
#
_cell.length_a   1.000
_cell.length_b   1.000
_cell.length_c   1.000
_cell.angle_alpha   90.00
_cell.angle_beta   90.00
_cell.angle_gamma   90.00
#
_symmetry.space_group_name_H-M   'P 1'
#
loop_
_entity.id
_entity.type
_entity.pdbx_description
1 polymer ?
#
loop_
_entity_poly.entity_id
_entity_poly.type
_entity_poly.pdbx_seq_one_letter_code
_entity_poly.pdbx_strand_id
1 'polypeptide(L)' 'MSDHTIAYRVRCERCLVVISIGIISAARPADDVRVTEALNELLVDYGWLPTRSGRYCRNHAAEVRGRSRRGGHPGG' A
#
# COMPACT_ATOMS: atom_id res chain seq x y z
N MET A 1 -17.30 -3.90 22.82
CA MET A 1 -16.08 -3.91 21.99
C MET A 1 -15.74 -2.45 21.76
N SER A 2 -14.54 -2.00 22.09
CA SER A 2 -14.13 -0.61 21.87
C SER A 2 -13.50 -0.53 20.48
N ASP A 3 -14.02 0.34 19.62
CA ASP A 3 -13.41 0.57 18.33
C ASP A 3 -12.13 1.41 18.49
N HIS A 4 -11.06 0.96 17.85
CA HIS A 4 -9.77 1.64 17.83
C HIS A 4 -9.53 2.22 16.43
N THR A 5 -9.20 3.51 16.35
CA THR A 5 -8.76 4.12 15.10
C THR A 5 -7.24 4.12 15.03
N ILE A 6 -6.69 3.52 13.99
CA ILE A 6 -5.25 3.48 13.71
C ILE A 6 -4.98 4.36 12.49
N ALA A 7 -4.16 5.39 12.67
CA ALA A 7 -3.83 6.35 11.62
C ALA A 7 -2.50 6.00 10.95
N TYR A 8 -2.53 5.85 9.62
CA TYR A 8 -1.37 5.56 8.79
C TYR A 8 -1.03 6.75 7.91
N ARG A 9 0.25 7.12 7.89
CA ARG A 9 0.81 8.06 6.93
C ARG A 9 1.58 7.30 5.87
N VAL A 10 1.05 7.22 4.67
CA VAL A 10 1.63 6.45 3.56
C VAL A 10 2.28 7.41 2.57
N ARG A 11 3.57 7.21 2.30
CA ARG A 11 4.37 8.02 1.38
C ARG A 11 4.70 7.23 0.12
N CYS A 12 4.65 7.89 -1.04
CA CYS A 12 5.16 7.31 -2.27
C CYS A 12 6.69 7.35 -2.27
N GLU A 13 7.34 6.21 -2.52
CA GLU A 13 8.81 6.14 -2.53
C GLU A 13 9.48 6.89 -3.71
N ARG A 14 8.70 7.33 -4.71
CA ARG A 14 9.25 7.96 -5.91
C ARG A 14 9.11 9.48 -5.95
N CYS A 15 7.93 10.00 -5.63
CA CYS A 15 7.65 11.45 -5.65
C CYS A 15 7.31 12.03 -4.29
N LEU A 16 7.35 11.21 -3.23
CA LEU A 16 7.11 11.62 -1.85
C LEU A 16 5.71 12.16 -1.57
N VAL A 17 4.76 12.08 -2.52
CA VAL A 17 3.35 12.38 -2.23
C VAL A 17 2.87 11.50 -1.08
N VAL A 18 2.04 12.07 -0.21
CA VAL A 18 1.55 11.42 1.00
C VAL A 18 0.04 11.31 0.96
N ILE A 19 -0.49 10.19 1.42
CA ILE A 19 -1.89 10.05 1.85
C ILE A 19 -1.95 9.62 3.30
N SER A 20 -3.05 9.99 3.95
CA SER A 20 -3.37 9.58 5.31
C SER A 20 -4.57 8.64 5.25
N ILE A 21 -4.47 7.48 5.91
CA ILE A 21 -5.53 6.47 5.96
C ILE A 21 -5.82 6.20 7.44
N GLY A 22 -7.09 6.30 7.84
CA GLY A 22 -7.56 5.84 9.13
C GLY A 22 -8.25 4.49 9.00
N ILE A 23 -7.85 3.50 9.80
CA ILE A 23 -8.52 2.20 9.86
C ILE A 23 -9.20 2.10 11.23
N ILE A 24 -10.52 1.91 11.21
CA ILE A 24 -11.30 1.62 12.42
C ILE A 24 -11.35 0.10 12.56
N SER A 25 -10.83 -0.42 13.67
CA SER A 25 -10.80 -1.85 13.95
C SER A 25 -11.32 -2.14 15.34
N ALA A 26 -12.17 -3.15 15.44
CA ALA A 26 -12.57 -3.73 16.72
C ALA A 26 -11.48 -4.65 17.33
N ALA A 27 -10.45 -4.99 16.54
CA ALA A 27 -9.30 -5.74 17.01
C ALA A 27 -8.34 -4.82 17.79
N ARG A 28 -7.63 -5.40 18.75
CA ARG A 28 -6.60 -4.65 19.49
C ARG A 28 -5.48 -4.23 18.53
N PRO A 29 -4.80 -3.09 18.77
CA PRO A 29 -3.68 -2.63 17.94
C PRO A 29 -2.55 -3.64 17.74
N ALA A 30 -2.47 -4.68 18.59
CA ALA A 30 -1.45 -5.74 18.50
C ALA A 30 -1.65 -6.73 17.34
N ASP A 31 -2.83 -6.77 16.70
CA ASP A 31 -3.08 -7.64 15.53
C ASP A 31 -2.59 -6.98 14.22
N ASP A 32 -1.29 -6.65 14.18
CA ASP A 32 -0.63 -5.85 13.14
C ASP A 32 -0.77 -6.45 11.73
N VAL A 33 -0.86 -7.79 11.63
CA VAL A 33 -1.00 -8.50 10.34
C VAL A 33 -2.31 -8.15 9.65
N ARG A 34 -3.44 -8.22 10.36
CA ARG A 34 -4.77 -7.95 9.78
C ARG A 34 -4.94 -6.48 9.40
N VAL A 35 -4.41 -5.58 10.22
CA VAL A 35 -4.47 -4.14 9.93
C VAL A 35 -3.57 -3.79 8.74
N THR A 36 -2.42 -4.44 8.60
CA THR A 36 -1.53 -4.28 7.44
C THR A 36 -2.15 -4.78 6.15
N GLU A 37 -2.84 -5.93 6.18
CA GLU A 37 -3.57 -6.44 5.01
C GLU A 37 -4.69 -5.48 4.60
N ALA A 38 -5.52 -5.04 5.55
CA ALA A 38 -6.57 -4.04 5.30
C ALA A 38 -6.00 -2.72 4.75
N LEU A 39 -4.86 -2.25 5.25
CA LEU A 39 -4.18 -1.08 4.72
C LEU A 39 -3.78 -1.29 3.25
N ASN A 40 -3.24 -2.45 2.90
CA ASN A 40 -2.82 -2.74 1.54
C ASN A 40 -4.01 -2.82 0.57
N GLU A 41 -5.13 -3.41 0.99
CA GLU A 41 -6.38 -3.43 0.22
C GLU A 41 -6.87 -2.02 -0.07
N LEU A 42 -6.98 -1.18 0.98
CA LEU A 42 -7.39 0.22 0.83
C LEU A 42 -6.45 0.98 -0.11
N LEU A 43 -5.13 0.78 0.00
CA LEU A 43 -4.17 1.41 -0.91
C LEU A 43 -4.45 1.02 -2.36
N VAL A 44 -4.72 -0.25 -2.63
CA VAL A 44 -5.06 -0.73 -3.99
C VAL A 44 -6.33 -0.07 -4.50
N ASP A 45 -7.37 0.08 -3.67
CA ASP A 45 -8.63 0.72 -4.05
C ASP A 45 -8.45 2.21 -4.41
N TYR A 46 -7.57 2.92 -3.71
CA TYR A 46 -7.20 4.30 -4.06
C TYR A 46 -6.26 4.39 -5.29
N GLY A 47 -5.88 3.26 -5.87
CA GLY A 47 -4.99 3.16 -7.02
C GLY A 47 -3.50 3.28 -6.66
N TRP A 48 -3.15 3.12 -5.38
CA TRP A 48 -1.78 2.95 -4.94
C TRP A 48 -1.30 1.52 -5.15
N LEU A 49 0.01 1.32 -5.15
CA LEU A 49 0.64 0.01 -5.25
C LEU A 49 1.51 -0.23 -4.01
N PRO A 50 1.04 -1.03 -3.04
CA PRO A 50 1.90 -1.59 -2.02
C PRO A 50 2.77 -2.70 -2.62
N THR A 51 4.05 -2.72 -2.28
CA THR A 51 5.00 -3.80 -2.60
C THR A 51 5.77 -4.18 -1.35
N ARG A 52 6.54 -5.27 -1.40
CA ARG A 52 7.47 -5.63 -0.32
C ARG A 52 8.56 -4.57 -0.07
N SER A 53 8.87 -3.75 -1.08
CA SER A 53 9.95 -2.77 -1.05
C SER A 53 9.49 -1.33 -0.85
N GLY A 54 8.18 -1.08 -0.79
CA GLY A 54 7.66 0.28 -0.62
C GLY A 54 6.22 0.44 -1.08
N ARG A 55 5.78 1.69 -1.20
CA ARG A 55 4.44 2.06 -1.62
C ARG A 55 4.53 3.11 -2.70
N TYR A 56 3.71 3.00 -3.74
CA TYR A 56 3.76 3.89 -4.90
C TYR A 56 2.39 4.51 -5.17
N CYS A 57 2.35 5.81 -5.43
CA CYS A 57 1.12 6.48 -5.84
C CYS A 57 0.69 6.04 -7.24
N ARG A 58 -0.55 6.36 -7.61
CA ARG A 58 -1.14 5.99 -8.90
C ARG A 58 -0.24 6.19 -10.11
N ASN A 59 0.45 7.33 -10.19
CA ASN A 59 1.32 7.65 -11.32
C ASN A 59 2.52 6.70 -11.41
N HIS A 60 3.20 6.46 -10.28
CA HIS A 60 4.38 5.60 -10.24
C HIS A 60 4.05 4.11 -10.15
N ALA A 61 2.84 3.76 -9.70
CA ALA A 61 2.35 2.38 -9.71
C ALA A 61 2.34 1.80 -11.13
N ALA A 62 1.94 2.61 -12.13
CA ALA A 62 1.96 2.20 -13.53
C ALA A 62 3.39 1.93 -14.03
N GLU A 63 4.36 2.79 -13.68
CA GLU A 63 5.77 2.61 -14.02
C GLU A 63 6.36 1.34 -13.40
N VAL A 64 6.08 1.10 -12.12
CA VAL A 64 6.56 -0.07 -11.38
C VAL A 64 5.96 -1.35 -11.97
N ARG A 65 4.64 -1.39 -12.22
CA ARG A 65 3.97 -2.52 -12.89
C ARG A 65 4.52 -2.77 -14.30
N GLY A 66 4.80 -1.70 -15.05
CA GLY A 66 5.40 -1.78 -16.38
C GLY A 66 6.86 -2.27 -16.38
N ARG A 67 7.61 -2.06 -15.29
CA ARG A 67 8.94 -2.63 -15.07
C ARG A 67 8.87 -4.12 -14.74
N SER A 68 7.90 -4.56 -13.93
CA SER A 68 7.69 -5.99 -13.65
C SER A 68 7.41 -6.79 -14.91
N ARG A 69 6.72 -6.20 -15.91
CA ARG A 69 6.48 -6.83 -17.22
C ARG A 69 7.70 -6.85 -18.15
N ARG A 70 8.68 -5.96 -17.94
CA ARG A 70 9.93 -5.90 -18.71
C ARG A 70 11.10 -6.65 -18.08
N GLY A 71 10.93 -7.15 -16.86
CA GLY A 71 11.86 -8.08 -16.19
C GLY A 71 11.59 -9.56 -16.47
N GLY A 72 10.51 -9.88 -17.19
CA GLY A 72 10.36 -11.18 -17.85
C GLY A 72 11.22 -11.19 -19.10
N HIS A 73 12.22 -12.06 -19.13
CA HIS A 73 13.17 -12.26 -20.22
C HIS A 73 12.58 -12.08 -21.63
N PRO A 74 13.23 -11.31 -22.53
CA PRO A 74 13.07 -11.47 -23.96
C PRO A 74 14.00 -12.57 -24.48
N GLY A 75 13.44 -13.54 -25.19
CA GLY A 75 14.14 -14.29 -26.25
C GLY A 75 14.75 -15.64 -25.87
N GLY A 76 14.71 -16.55 -26.85
CA GLY A 76 15.54 -17.75 -26.91
C GLY A 76 14.80 -18.96 -27.44
#